data_AF-A0A2E6RHI5-F1
#
_entry.id   AF-A0A2E6RHI5-F1
#
_cell.length_a   1.000
_cell.length_b   1.000
_cell.length_c   1.000
_cell.angle_alpha   90.00
_cell.angle_beta   90.00
_cell.angle_gamma   90.00
#
_symmetry.space_group_name_H-M   'P 1'
#
loop_
_entity.id
_entity.type
_entity.pdbx_description
1 polymer ?
#
loop_
_entity_poly.entity_id
_entity_poly.type
_entity_poly.pdbx_seq_one_letter_code
_entity_poly.pdbx_strand_id
1 'polypeptide(L)'
;MLDTKLISWALGLFAAISFVVCVFFGLVTPRSLHMHEFLEQVLPAFVWLTWWGFLLGLVESFLYGVYAGLVFCPIYNWLYRRFGADFNPSRRK
;
A
#
# COMPACT_ATOMS: atom_id res chain seq x y z
N MET A 1 11.99 17.92 -3.27
CA MET A 1 10.87 17.56 -2.36
C MET A 1 10.09 16.46 -3.04
N LEU A 2 9.67 15.44 -2.30
CA LEU A 2 8.94 14.31 -2.88
C LEU A 2 7.48 14.71 -3.13
N ASP A 3 7.01 14.57 -4.38
CA ASP A 3 5.62 14.88 -4.74
C ASP A 3 4.68 13.86 -4.10
N THR A 4 4.07 14.26 -2.99
CA THR A 4 3.23 13.40 -2.16
C THR A 4 2.05 12.84 -2.94
N LYS A 5 1.51 13.62 -3.89
CA LYS A 5 0.47 13.17 -4.80
C LYS A 5 0.96 12.01 -5.66
N LEU A 6 2.07 12.17 -6.38
CA LEU A 6 2.56 11.15 -7.31
C LEU A 6 2.81 9.81 -6.62
N ILE A 7 3.41 9.85 -5.42
CA ILE A 7 3.74 8.65 -4.65
C ILE A 7 2.50 7.98 -4.05
N SER A 8 1.54 8.77 -3.55
CA SER A 8 0.29 8.22 -3.03
C SER A 8 -0.48 7.48 -4.13
N TRP A 9 -0.56 8.07 -5.33
CA TRP A 9 -1.19 7.41 -6.47
C TRP A 9 -0.42 6.19 -6.97
N ALA A 10 0.92 6.24 -6.98
CA ALA A 10 1.76 5.11 -7.38
C ALA A 10 1.66 3.92 -6.42
N LEU A 11 1.74 4.15 -5.09
CA LEU A 11 1.57 3.07 -4.11
C LEU A 11 0.13 2.54 -4.09
N GLY A 12 -0.87 3.40 -4.25
CA GLY A 12 -2.26 2.98 -4.39
C GLY A 12 -2.46 2.02 -5.57
N LEU A 13 -1.96 2.42 -6.75
CA LEU A 13 -2.09 1.60 -7.96
C LEU A 13 -1.28 0.30 -7.86
N PHE A 14 -0.07 0.35 -7.29
CA PHE A 14 0.73 -0.83 -7.04
C PHE A 14 -0.01 -1.83 -6.13
N ALA A 15 -0.54 -1.36 -4.99
CA ALA A 15 -1.31 -2.20 -4.07
C ALA A 15 -2.56 -2.80 -4.73
N ALA A 16 -3.27 -2.01 -5.55
CA ALA A 16 -4.42 -2.49 -6.30
C ALA A 16 -4.05 -3.59 -7.32
N ILE A 17 -2.95 -3.41 -8.06
CA ILE A 17 -2.47 -4.42 -9.02
C ILE A 17 -2.05 -5.69 -8.28
N SER A 18 -1.29 -5.57 -7.19
CA SER A 18 -0.89 -6.71 -6.35
C SER A 18 -2.10 -7.46 -5.83
N PHE A 19 -3.14 -6.76 -5.36
CA PHE A 19 -4.39 -7.37 -4.92
C PHE A 19 -5.05 -8.19 -6.04
N VAL A 20 -5.18 -7.64 -7.25
CA VAL A 20 -5.74 -8.36 -8.41
C VAL A 20 -4.92 -9.60 -8.73
N VAL A 21 -3.59 -9.51 -8.73
CA VAL A 21 -2.69 -10.64 -8.94
C VAL A 21 -2.88 -11.71 -7.86
N CYS A 22 -2.99 -11.30 -6.58
CA CYS A 22 -3.24 -12.20 -5.46
C CYS A 22 -4.56 -12.96 -5.60
N VAL A 23 -5.65 -12.27 -5.98
CA VAL A 23 -6.96 -12.90 -6.22
C VAL A 23 -6.89 -13.88 -7.39
N PHE A 24 -6.22 -13.49 -8.49
CA PHE A 24 -6.06 -14.34 -9.66
C PHE A 24 -5.27 -15.62 -9.34
N PHE A 25 -4.19 -15.50 -8.57
CA PHE A 25 -3.41 -16.66 -8.09
C PHE A 25 -4.23 -17.60 -7.20
N GLY A 26 -5.08 -17.04 -6.33
CA GLY A 26 -6.01 -17.80 -5.49
C GLY A 26 -7.10 -18.55 -6.28
N LEU A 27 -7.47 -18.04 -7.46
CA LEU A 27 -8.41 -18.70 -8.39
C LEU A 27 -7.75 -19.80 -9.22
N VAL A 28 -6.51 -19.58 -9.66
CA VAL A 28 -5.74 -20.53 -10.50
C VAL A 28 -5.25 -21.74 -9.69
N THR A 29 -5.04 -21.60 -8.38
CA THR A 29 -4.50 -22.65 -7.51
C THR A 29 -5.58 -23.19 -6.56
N PRO A 30 -6.34 -24.23 -6.91
CA PRO A 30 -7.34 -24.80 -6.01
C PRO A 30 -6.73 -25.88 -5.10
N ARG A 31 -7.36 -26.06 -3.92
CA ARG A 31 -7.17 -27.08 -2.86
C ARG A 31 -6.37 -26.58 -1.63
N SER A 32 -7.08 -26.31 -0.52
CA SER A 32 -6.57 -26.40 0.86
C SER A 32 -5.70 -25.26 1.46
N LEU A 33 -5.67 -24.04 0.92
CA LEU A 33 -4.85 -22.97 1.52
C LEU A 33 -5.68 -22.00 2.38
N HIS A 34 -5.33 -21.98 3.67
CA HIS A 34 -5.62 -20.99 4.73
C HIS A 34 -5.21 -19.53 4.36
N MET A 35 -5.56 -19.04 3.16
CA MET A 35 -5.28 -17.67 2.72
C MET A 35 -6.55 -16.85 2.42
N HIS A 36 -7.76 -17.42 2.55
CA HIS A 36 -8.97 -16.58 2.64
C HIS A 36 -9.03 -15.87 3.99
N GLU A 37 -8.63 -16.54 5.08
CA GLU A 37 -8.52 -15.97 6.43
C GLU A 37 -7.60 -14.74 6.44
N PHE A 38 -6.50 -14.72 5.69
CA PHE A 38 -5.64 -13.54 5.60
C PHE A 38 -6.35 -12.37 4.91
N LEU A 39 -7.15 -12.62 3.87
CA LEU A 39 -7.98 -11.58 3.24
C LEU A 39 -9.13 -11.13 4.14
N GLU A 40 -9.78 -12.03 4.88
CA GLU A 40 -10.84 -11.70 5.85
C GLU A 40 -10.31 -10.98 7.09
N GLN A 41 -9.10 -11.32 7.54
CA GLN A 41 -8.45 -10.70 8.70
C GLN A 41 -7.86 -9.33 8.35
N VAL A 42 -7.40 -9.12 7.12
CA VAL A 42 -6.99 -7.81 6.61
C VAL A 42 -8.21 -6.96 6.21
N LEU A 43 -9.33 -7.58 5.81
CA LEU A 43 -10.57 -6.90 5.40
C LEU A 43 -11.82 -7.58 6.00
N PRO A 44 -12.28 -7.15 7.19
CA PRO A 44 -13.40 -7.79 7.90
C PRO A 44 -14.76 -7.74 7.16
N ALA A 45 -14.87 -7.00 6.06
CA ALA A 45 -16.06 -6.94 5.20
C ALA A 45 -15.94 -7.80 3.91
N PHE A 46 -14.83 -8.52 3.72
CA PHE A 46 -14.57 -9.27 2.51
C PHE A 46 -15.25 -10.65 2.53
N VAL A 47 -16.31 -10.83 1.73
CA VAL A 47 -16.95 -12.14 1.55
C VAL A 47 -16.36 -12.83 0.32
N TRP A 48 -15.60 -13.90 0.54
CA TRP A 48 -14.96 -14.68 -0.51
C TRP A 48 -16.00 -15.16 -1.55
N LEU A 49 -15.68 -15.06 -2.85
CA LEU A 49 -16.53 -15.46 -3.98
C LEU A 49 -17.80 -14.62 -4.23
N THR A 50 -17.87 -13.39 -3.71
CA THR A 50 -18.91 -12.41 -4.14
C THR A 50 -18.30 -11.29 -4.98
N TRP A 51 -19.03 -10.88 -6.03
CA TRP A 51 -18.67 -9.72 -6.86
C TRP A 51 -18.45 -8.44 -6.02
N TRP A 52 -19.25 -8.27 -4.96
CA TRP A 52 -19.13 -7.17 -4.03
C TRP A 52 -17.89 -7.24 -3.13
N GLY A 53 -17.52 -8.43 -2.64
CA GLY A 53 -16.30 -8.62 -1.86
C GLY A 53 -15.05 -8.23 -2.65
N PHE A 54 -14.95 -8.65 -3.93
CA PHE A 54 -13.83 -8.28 -4.79
C PHE A 54 -13.69 -6.76 -4.99
N LEU A 55 -14.80 -6.07 -5.26
CA LEU A 55 -14.81 -4.61 -5.43
C LEU A 55 -14.42 -3.87 -4.14
N LEU A 56 -14.97 -4.29 -3.00
CA LEU A 56 -14.60 -3.72 -1.71
C LEU A 56 -13.12 -3.97 -1.39
N GLY A 57 -12.61 -5.17 -1.66
CA GLY A 57 -11.20 -5.50 -1.43
C GLY A 57 -10.23 -4.72 -2.30
N LEU A 58 -10.62 -4.44 -3.55
CA LEU A 58 -9.85 -3.60 -4.46
C LEU A 58 -9.80 -2.14 -3.95
N VAL A 59 -10.94 -1.60 -3.51
CA VAL A 59 -11.05 -0.23 -3.00
C VAL A 59 -10.26 -0.07 -1.70
N GLU A 60 -10.40 -0.99 -0.74
CA GLU A 60 -9.61 -0.97 0.50
C GLU A 60 -8.11 -1.09 0.23
N SER A 61 -7.68 -2.04 -0.61
CA SER A 61 -6.25 -2.21 -0.95
C SER A 61 -5.67 -0.95 -1.59
N PHE A 62 -6.42 -0.30 -2.48
CA PHE A 62 -6.04 0.99 -3.06
C PHE A 62 -5.95 2.08 -1.98
N LEU A 63 -6.92 2.16 -1.08
CA LEU A 63 -6.94 3.12 0.02
C LEU A 63 -5.75 2.95 0.96
N TYR A 64 -5.39 1.70 1.29
CA TYR A 64 -4.21 1.37 2.09
C TYR A 64 -2.91 1.79 1.38
N GLY A 65 -2.79 1.57 0.08
CA GLY A 65 -1.63 2.01 -0.70
C GLY A 65 -1.51 3.54 -0.75
N VAL A 66 -2.63 4.25 -0.97
CA VAL A 66 -2.67 5.72 -0.92
C VAL A 66 -2.30 6.23 0.48
N TYR A 67 -2.84 5.61 1.53
CA TYR A 67 -2.54 5.95 2.92
C TYR A 67 -1.04 5.78 3.22
N ALA A 68 -0.43 4.67 2.79
CA ALA A 68 1.00 4.44 2.95
C ALA A 68 1.82 5.54 2.25
N GLY A 69 1.48 5.92 1.02
CA GLY A 69 2.19 6.99 0.30
C GLY A 69 2.02 8.38 0.96
N LEU A 70 0.82 8.66 1.49
CA LEU A 70 0.49 9.92 2.16
C LEU A 70 1.20 10.05 3.51
N VAL A 71 1.34 8.95 4.26
CA VAL A 71 2.07 8.92 5.54
C VAL A 71 3.58 8.86 5.33
N PHE A 72 4.06 8.09 4.36
CA PHE A 72 5.49 7.91 4.11
C PHE A 72 6.17 9.19 3.62
N CYS A 73 5.53 9.93 2.71
CA CYS A 73 6.08 11.18 2.15
C CYS A 73 6.46 12.26 3.18
N PRO A 74 5.58 12.68 4.11
CA PRO A 74 5.92 13.70 5.11
C PRO A 74 6.98 13.19 6.09
N ILE A 75 6.95 11.91 6.45
CA ILE A 75 7.99 11.28 7.28
C ILE A 75 9.33 11.35 6.55
N TYR A 76 9.39 10.92 5.29
CA TYR A 76 10.61 10.98 4.48
C TYR A 76 11.13 12.40 4.32
N ASN A 77 10.25 13.36 4.02
CA ASN A 77 10.63 14.77 3.87
C ASN A 77 11.13 15.36 5.19
N TRP A 78 10.52 14.99 6.33
CA TRP A 78 10.96 15.41 7.65
C TRP A 78 12.32 14.81 8.02
N LEU A 79 12.51 13.52 7.78
CA LEU A 79 13.77 12.81 8.00
C LEU A 79 14.88 13.37 7.11
N TYR A 80 14.57 13.62 5.83
CA TYR A 80 15.49 14.25 4.88
C TYR A 80 15.91 15.65 5.33
N ARG A 81 14.98 16.46 5.86
CA ARG A 81 15.31 17.78 6.41
C ARG A 81 16.15 17.69 7.69
N ARG A 82 15.97 16.65 8.51
CA ARG A 82 16.69 16.50 9.77
C ARG A 82 18.09 15.91 9.59
N PHE A 83 18.23 14.82 8.85
CA PHE A 83 19.52 14.15 8.60
C PHE A 83 20.30 14.75 7.42
N GLY A 84 19.62 15.33 6.43
CA GLY A 84 20.29 16.06 5.34
C GLY A 84 20.86 17.42 5.77
N ALA A 85 20.39 17.98 6.89
CA ALA A 85 20.97 19.18 7.50
C ALA A 85 22.29 18.90 8.25
N ASP A 86 22.52 17.65 8.69
CA ASP A 86 23.75 17.27 9.40
C ASP A 86 24.94 17.04 8.46
N PHE A 87 24.71 16.80 7.16
CA PHE A 87 25.77 16.78 6.15
C PHE A 87 26.02 18.18 5.55
N ASN A 88 26.18 19.20 6.41
CA ASN A 88 26.71 20.49 5.98
C ASN A 88 28.11 20.74 6.57
N PRO A 89 29.19 20.31 5.89
CA PRO A 89 30.56 20.60 6.33
C PRO A 89 30.92 22.10 6.31
N SER A 90 30.05 22.97 5.77
CA SER A 90 30.32 24.41 5.63
C SER A 90 29.85 25.30 6.80
N ARG A 91 29.24 24.74 7.86
CA ARG A 91 28.89 25.49 9.08
C ARG A 91 30.04 25.67 10.08
N ARG A 92 31.27 25.31 9.70
CA ARG A 92 32.52 25.72 10.35
C ARG A 92 33.21 26.79 9.49
N LYS A 93 32.72 28.02 9.52
CA LYS A 93 33.54 29.21 9.27
C LYS A 93 33.31 30.18 10.39
#